data_AF-H1VMY2-F1
#
_entry.id   AF-H1VMY2-F1
#
_cell.length_a   1.000
_cell.length_b   1.000
_cell.length_c   1.000
_cell.angle_alpha   90.00
_cell.angle_beta   90.00
_cell.angle_gamma   90.00
#
_symmetry.space_group_name_H-M   'P 1'
#
loop_
_entity.id
_entity.type
_entity.pdbx_description
1 polymer ?
#
loop_
_entity_poly.entity_id
_entity_poly.type
_entity_poly.pdbx_seq_one_letter_code
_entity_poly.pdbx_strand_id
1 'polypeptide(L)'
;MDNDTNMGEVPASRLLDPQIFEHLKDKIDEDQQVRDQMSQTVQKLDRAISYVQGLLSRIHATPREQYPSLLSDVQAGIQKEIEVIGELEEIASKHPYYKYNQKWNRQVQNAIFTVLLCGWLGGLTSDGKPGPIARLLTLEEVGSIFKGT
;
A
#
# COMPACT_ATOMS: atom_id res chain seq x y z
N MET A 1 -34.42 63.39 27.28
CA MET A 1 -33.03 63.35 27.80
C MET A 1 -32.60 61.93 27.63
N ASP A 2 -32.26 61.64 26.38
CA ASP A 2 -32.12 60.32 25.80
C ASP A 2 -30.69 59.88 26.04
N ASN A 3 -30.54 58.83 26.85
CA ASN A 3 -29.25 58.29 27.21
C ASN A 3 -28.88 57.25 26.14
N ASP A 4 -28.39 57.72 25.01
CA ASP A 4 -27.81 56.89 23.95
C ASP A 4 -26.59 56.17 24.51
N THR A 5 -26.82 54.94 24.95
CA THR A 5 -25.77 54.00 25.30
C THR A 5 -25.07 53.63 24.01
N ASN A 6 -23.99 54.36 23.72
CA ASN A 6 -23.04 54.04 22.65
C ASN A 6 -22.47 52.64 22.91
N MET A 7 -23.09 51.63 22.32
CA MET A 7 -22.55 50.27 22.20
C MET A 7 -21.36 50.38 21.24
N GLY A 8 -20.22 50.82 21.78
CA GLY A 8 -18.96 50.76 21.06
C GLY A 8 -18.78 49.36 20.50
N GLU A 9 -18.51 49.27 19.20
CA GLU A 9 -18.23 48.02 18.50
C GLU A 9 -17.33 47.15 19.37
N VAL A 10 -17.85 46.01 19.79
CA VAL A 10 -17.06 44.99 20.47
C VAL A 10 -15.91 44.67 19.52
N PRO A 11 -14.64 44.89 19.89
CA PRO A 11 -13.54 44.70 18.98
C PRO A 11 -13.57 43.25 18.53
N ALA A 12 -13.82 43.03 17.23
CA ALA A 12 -13.75 41.71 16.64
C ALA A 12 -12.45 41.06 17.11
N SER A 13 -12.60 39.94 17.81
CA SER A 13 -11.53 39.22 18.51
C SER A 13 -10.22 39.26 17.73
N ARG A 14 -9.26 40.08 18.18
CA ARG A 14 -7.86 40.09 17.68
C ARG A 14 -7.09 38.82 18.06
N LEU A 15 -7.74 37.83 18.69
CA LEU A 15 -7.11 36.62 19.21
C LEU A 15 -6.91 35.53 18.15
N LEU A 16 -7.63 35.57 17.02
CA LEU A 16 -7.53 34.58 15.95
C LEU A 16 -7.61 35.27 14.59
N ASP A 17 -6.55 35.12 13.80
CA ASP A 17 -6.56 35.52 12.39
C ASP A 17 -7.54 34.62 11.62
N PRO A 18 -8.61 35.16 10.99
CA PRO A 18 -9.56 34.35 10.22
C PRO A 18 -8.91 33.51 9.12
N GLN A 19 -7.74 33.91 8.60
CA GLN A 19 -6.99 33.14 7.61
C GLN A 19 -6.53 31.77 8.14
N ILE A 20 -6.47 31.58 9.46
CA ILE A 20 -6.13 30.28 10.07
C ILE A 20 -7.12 29.18 9.68
N PHE A 21 -8.40 29.54 9.50
CA PHE A 21 -9.43 28.57 9.15
C PHE A 21 -9.33 28.14 7.69
N GLU A 22 -9.01 29.07 6.79
CA GLU A 22 -8.74 28.73 5.38
C GLU A 22 -7.47 27.87 5.26
N HIS A 23 -6.39 28.24 5.95
CA HIS A 23 -5.18 27.41 5.95
C HIS A 23 -5.43 26.02 6.56
N LEU A 24 -6.22 25.91 7.62
CA LEU A 24 -6.59 24.61 8.20
C LEU A 24 -7.45 23.78 7.24
N LYS A 25 -8.39 24.42 6.53
CA LYS A 25 -9.20 23.78 5.51
C LYS A 25 -8.35 23.25 4.36
N ASP A 26 -7.43 24.06 3.82
CA ASP A 26 -6.50 23.64 2.78
C ASP A 26 -5.69 22.41 3.23
N LYS A 27 -5.21 22.40 4.48
CA LYS A 27 -4.47 21.26 5.05
C LYS A 27 -5.33 20.01 5.21
N ILE A 28 -6.61 20.15 5.54
CA ILE A 28 -7.56 19.03 5.63
C ILE A 28 -7.84 18.48 4.23
N ASP A 29 -8.06 19.35 3.25
CA ASP A 29 -8.34 18.96 1.87
C ASP A 29 -7.14 18.23 1.23
N GLU A 30 -5.92 18.75 1.44
CA GLU A 30 -4.67 18.06 1.07
C GLU A 30 -4.56 16.67 1.73
N ASP A 31 -4.81 16.57 3.05
CA ASP A 31 -4.73 15.31 3.78
C ASP A 31 -5.76 14.29 3.27
N GLN A 32 -6.97 14.75 2.96
CA GLN A 32 -8.04 13.93 2.43
C GLN A 32 -7.69 13.41 1.03
N GLN A 33 -7.18 14.27 0.14
CA GLN A 33 -6.75 13.88 -1.20
C GLN A 33 -5.68 12.79 -1.16
N VAL A 34 -4.69 12.93 -0.28
CA VAL A 34 -3.61 11.93 -0.10
C VAL A 34 -4.19 10.60 0.37
N ARG A 35 -5.10 10.61 1.36
CA ARG A 35 -5.75 9.40 1.87
C ARG A 35 -6.56 8.69 0.79
N ASP A 36 -7.25 9.43 -0.07
CA ASP A 36 -8.06 8.87 -1.13
C ASP A 36 -7.20 8.23 -2.22
N GLN A 37 -6.11 8.90 -2.64
CA GLN A 37 -5.14 8.33 -3.57
C GLN A 37 -4.52 7.03 -3.05
N MET A 38 -4.05 7.03 -1.78
CA MET A 38 -3.53 5.82 -1.14
C MET A 38 -4.56 4.71 -1.08
N SER A 39 -5.82 5.03 -0.73
CA SER A 39 -6.90 4.03 -0.62
C SER A 39 -7.20 3.40 -1.98
N GLN A 40 -7.19 4.17 -3.07
CA GLN A 40 -7.36 3.65 -4.42
C GLN A 40 -6.25 2.68 -4.81
N THR A 41 -4.98 3.04 -4.56
CA THR A 41 -3.84 2.15 -4.86
C THR A 41 -3.88 0.89 -4.00
N VAL A 42 -4.23 1.00 -2.71
CA VAL A 42 -4.40 -0.16 -1.82
C VAL A 42 -5.50 -1.09 -2.30
N GLN A 43 -6.63 -0.57 -2.81
CA GLN A 43 -7.67 -1.40 -3.41
C GLN A 43 -7.22 -2.11 -4.69
N LYS A 44 -6.35 -1.49 -5.50
CA LYS A 44 -5.72 -2.17 -6.65
C LYS A 44 -4.82 -3.31 -6.16
N LEU A 45 -4.02 -3.06 -5.13
CA LEU A 45 -3.11 -4.04 -4.55
C LEU A 45 -3.88 -5.24 -3.98
N ASP A 46 -4.98 -4.99 -3.26
CA ASP A 46 -5.84 -6.03 -2.70
C ASP A 46 -6.43 -6.96 -3.77
N ARG A 47 -6.81 -6.41 -4.93
CA ARG A 47 -7.27 -7.20 -6.09
C ARG A 47 -6.15 -8.06 -6.67
N ALA A 48 -4.94 -7.51 -6.82
CA ALA A 48 -3.78 -8.27 -7.31
C ALA A 48 -3.43 -9.42 -6.35
N ILE A 49 -3.39 -9.14 -5.04
CA ILE A 49 -3.18 -10.13 -3.99
C ILE A 49 -4.23 -11.23 -4.03
N SER A 50 -5.52 -10.86 -4.11
CA SER A 50 -6.62 -11.83 -4.15
C SER A 50 -6.50 -12.77 -5.36
N TYR A 51 -6.06 -12.25 -6.51
CA TYR A 51 -5.80 -13.05 -7.69
C TYR A 51 -4.67 -14.06 -7.46
N VAL A 52 -3.52 -13.61 -6.94
CA VAL A 52 -2.35 -14.47 -6.68
C VAL A 52 -2.65 -15.51 -5.59
N GLN A 53 -3.33 -15.12 -4.52
CA GLN A 53 -3.79 -16.07 -3.49
C GLN A 53 -4.76 -17.10 -4.07
N GLY A 54 -5.63 -16.69 -4.99
CA GLY A 54 -6.50 -17.61 -5.73
C GLY A 54 -5.71 -18.64 -6.54
N LEU A 55 -4.64 -18.23 -7.23
CA LEU A 55 -3.74 -19.15 -7.93
C LEU A 55 -3.02 -20.08 -6.95
N LEU A 56 -2.41 -19.53 -5.90
CA LEU A 56 -1.69 -20.28 -4.87
C LEU A 56 -2.59 -21.31 -4.17
N SER A 57 -3.88 -21.02 -3.99
CA SER A 57 -4.83 -21.96 -3.38
C SER A 57 -4.96 -23.28 -4.16
N ARG A 58 -4.74 -23.26 -5.48
CA ARG A 58 -4.80 -24.45 -6.35
C ARG A 58 -3.71 -25.47 -6.02
N ILE A 59 -2.65 -25.06 -5.31
CA ILE A 59 -1.52 -25.93 -4.94
C ILE A 59 -1.98 -27.18 -4.20
N HIS A 60 -3.04 -27.07 -3.40
CA HIS A 60 -3.59 -28.17 -2.61
C HIS A 60 -4.20 -29.30 -3.45
N ALA A 61 -4.53 -29.04 -4.71
CA ALA A 61 -5.10 -30.00 -5.66
C ALA A 61 -4.20 -30.23 -6.89
N THR A 62 -3.00 -29.64 -6.92
CA THR A 62 -2.08 -29.72 -8.06
C THR A 62 -0.99 -30.77 -7.78
N PRO A 63 -0.75 -31.75 -8.67
CA PRO A 63 0.40 -32.64 -8.55
C PRO A 63 1.72 -31.88 -8.66
N ARG A 64 2.77 -32.37 -8.00
CA ARG A 64 4.07 -31.67 -7.93
C ARG A 64 4.70 -31.46 -9.30
N GLU A 65 4.46 -32.37 -10.24
CA GLU A 65 4.95 -32.31 -11.61
C GLU A 65 4.41 -31.09 -12.37
N GLN A 66 3.27 -30.55 -11.92
CA GLN A 66 2.61 -29.37 -12.52
C GLN A 66 2.93 -28.06 -11.79
N TYR A 67 3.70 -28.11 -10.68
CA TYR A 67 4.09 -26.90 -9.94
C TYR A 67 4.82 -25.88 -10.82
N PRO A 68 5.76 -26.24 -11.70
CA PRO A 68 6.44 -25.25 -12.52
C PRO A 68 5.48 -24.39 -13.36
N SER A 69 4.44 -25.00 -13.94
CA SER A 69 3.43 -24.27 -14.71
C SER A 69 2.59 -23.35 -13.80
N LEU A 70 2.12 -23.86 -12.66
CA LEU A 70 1.32 -23.07 -11.71
C LEU A 70 2.13 -21.90 -11.15
N LEU A 71 3.39 -22.13 -10.79
CA LEU A 71 4.27 -21.12 -10.22
C LEU A 71 4.65 -20.05 -11.25
N SER A 72 4.75 -20.41 -12.53
CA SER A 72 4.89 -19.41 -13.61
C SER A 72 3.71 -18.43 -13.64
N ASP A 73 2.47 -18.92 -13.53
CA ASP A 73 1.27 -18.06 -13.47
C ASP A 73 1.26 -17.20 -12.21
N VAL A 74 1.62 -17.79 -11.05
CA VAL A 74 1.74 -17.08 -9.77
C VAL A 74 2.78 -15.96 -9.86
N GLN A 75 3.94 -16.22 -10.45
CA GLN A 75 5.01 -15.23 -10.61
C GLN A 75 4.57 -14.07 -11.51
N ALA A 76 3.81 -14.33 -12.59
CA ALA A 76 3.23 -13.28 -13.41
C ALA A 76 2.23 -12.41 -12.61
N GLY A 77 1.44 -13.01 -11.72
CA GLY A 77 0.56 -12.28 -10.81
C GLY A 77 1.33 -11.47 -9.75
N ILE A 78 2.40 -12.03 -9.18
CA ILE A 78 3.29 -11.33 -8.23
C ILE A 78 3.94 -10.11 -8.90
N GLN A 79 4.32 -10.20 -10.17
CA GLN A 79 4.83 -9.05 -10.91
C GLN A 79 3.84 -7.88 -10.89
N LYS A 80 2.53 -8.18 -10.95
CA LYS A 80 1.50 -7.14 -10.82
C LYS A 80 1.43 -6.54 -9.42
N GLU A 81 1.61 -7.34 -8.37
CA GLU A 81 1.71 -6.83 -7.00
C GLU A 81 2.91 -5.88 -6.84
N ILE A 82 4.06 -6.23 -7.42
CA ILE A 82 5.28 -5.41 -7.41
C ILE A 82 5.04 -4.07 -8.07
N GLU A 83 4.43 -4.05 -9.27
CA GLU A 83 4.08 -2.82 -9.98
C GLU A 83 3.19 -1.89 -9.11
N VAL A 84 2.14 -2.44 -8.50
CA VAL A 84 1.21 -1.65 -7.68
C VAL A 84 1.85 -1.19 -6.37
N ILE A 85 2.77 -1.97 -5.79
CA ILE A 85 3.57 -1.52 -4.65
C ILE A 85 4.51 -0.37 -5.06
N GLY A 86 5.07 -0.40 -6.27
CA GLY A 86 5.79 0.74 -6.85
C GLY A 86 4.93 2.00 -6.93
N GLU A 87 3.70 1.90 -7.46
CA GLU A 87 2.74 3.02 -7.48
C GLU A 87 2.46 3.55 -6.05
N LEU A 88 2.34 2.65 -5.07
CA LEU A 88 2.10 3.02 -3.68
C LEU A 88 3.31 3.73 -3.06
N GLU A 89 4.53 3.26 -3.36
CA GLU A 89 5.78 3.85 -2.90
C GLU A 89 5.98 5.27 -3.43
N GLU A 90 5.69 5.50 -4.71
CA GLU A 90 5.75 6.83 -5.34
C GLU A 90 4.82 7.86 -4.67
N ILE A 91 3.69 7.42 -4.12
CA ILE A 91 2.74 8.28 -3.39
C ILE A 91 3.19 8.40 -1.93
N ALA A 92 3.43 7.27 -1.26
CA ALA A 92 3.65 7.22 0.18
C ALA A 92 4.99 7.83 0.61
N SER A 93 6.04 7.74 -0.21
CA SER A 93 7.37 8.30 0.08
C SER A 93 7.37 9.83 0.22
N LYS A 94 6.38 10.51 -0.35
CA LYS A 94 6.19 11.97 -0.26
C LYS A 94 5.60 12.43 1.07
N HIS A 95 5.19 11.50 1.93
CA HIS A 95 4.44 11.79 3.15
C HIS A 95 5.03 11.08 4.38
N PRO A 96 4.78 11.58 5.61
CA PRO A 96 5.27 10.92 6.82
C PRO A 96 4.76 9.48 6.95
N TYR A 97 5.67 8.50 6.90
CA TYR A 97 5.34 7.07 6.85
C TYR A 97 4.33 6.65 7.95
N TYR A 98 4.63 6.93 9.21
CA TYR A 98 3.80 6.48 10.34
C TYR A 98 2.45 7.19 10.44
N LYS A 99 2.25 8.30 9.73
CA LYS A 99 0.94 8.97 9.67
C LYS A 99 -0.06 8.17 8.84
N TYR A 100 0.41 7.44 7.81
CA TYR A 100 -0.47 6.78 6.85
C TYR A 100 -0.29 5.25 6.76
N ASN A 101 0.75 4.65 7.37
CA ASN A 101 1.08 3.23 7.18
C ASN A 101 -0.04 2.23 7.46
N GLN A 102 -0.98 2.56 8.35
CA GLN A 102 -2.16 1.73 8.65
C GLN A 102 -3.09 1.56 7.45
N LYS A 103 -2.93 2.38 6.40
CA LYS A 103 -3.67 2.27 5.15
C LYS A 103 -3.20 1.10 4.28
N TRP A 104 -1.93 0.69 4.37
CA TRP A 104 -1.36 -0.32 3.47
C TRP A 104 -0.64 -1.47 4.15
N ASN A 105 -0.39 -1.39 5.47
CA ASN A 105 0.42 -2.39 6.18
C ASN A 105 -0.08 -3.84 5.95
N ARG A 106 -1.39 -4.06 5.99
CA ARG A 106 -2.01 -5.37 5.80
C ARG A 106 -1.79 -5.88 4.38
N GLN A 107 -2.05 -5.05 3.38
CA GLN A 107 -1.89 -5.42 1.98
C GLN A 107 -0.42 -5.69 1.64
N VAL A 108 0.51 -4.87 2.12
CA VAL A 108 1.96 -5.12 1.94
C VAL A 108 2.39 -6.43 2.61
N GLN A 109 1.90 -6.73 3.83
CA GLN A 109 2.15 -8.03 4.46
C GLN A 109 1.60 -9.20 3.64
N ASN A 110 0.41 -9.05 3.06
CA ASN A 110 -0.19 -10.08 2.23
C ASN A 110 0.57 -10.30 0.91
N ALA A 111 1.09 -9.25 0.28
CA ALA A 111 1.96 -9.36 -0.90
C ALA A 111 3.33 -9.98 -0.53
N ILE A 112 3.86 -9.69 0.65
CA ILE A 112 5.05 -10.40 1.15
C ILE A 112 4.75 -11.90 1.32
N PHE A 113 3.57 -12.24 1.81
CA PHE A 113 3.16 -13.64 1.98
C PHE A 113 3.04 -14.39 0.65
N THR A 114 2.49 -13.79 -0.41
CA THR A 114 2.41 -14.43 -1.73
C THR A 114 3.80 -14.76 -2.29
N VAL A 115 4.75 -13.83 -2.15
CA VAL A 115 6.17 -14.02 -2.49
C VAL A 115 6.80 -15.14 -1.67
N LEU A 116 6.64 -15.12 -0.35
CA LEU A 116 7.19 -16.15 0.54
C LEU A 116 6.64 -17.54 0.23
N LEU A 117 5.34 -17.65 0.00
CA LEU A 117 4.71 -18.93 -0.32
C LEU A 117 5.13 -19.42 -1.71
N CYS A 118 5.25 -18.54 -2.71
CA CYS A 118 5.76 -18.89 -4.03
C CYS A 118 7.22 -19.41 -3.94
N GLY A 119 8.08 -18.71 -3.20
CA GLY A 119 9.47 -19.14 -2.97
C GLY A 119 9.55 -20.47 -2.21
N TRP A 120 8.71 -20.65 -1.19
CA TRP A 120 8.62 -21.91 -0.44
C TRP A 120 8.23 -23.10 -1.31
N LEU A 121 7.39 -22.88 -2.32
CA LEU A 121 6.97 -23.90 -3.27
C LEU A 121 7.99 -24.17 -4.39
N GLY A 122 9.13 -23.47 -4.40
CA GLY A 122 10.20 -23.61 -5.38
C GLY A 122 10.13 -22.62 -6.55
N GLY A 123 9.33 -21.56 -6.44
CA GLY A 123 9.31 -20.45 -7.42
C GLY A 123 10.40 -19.40 -7.13
N LEU A 124 10.40 -18.31 -7.91
CA LEU A 124 11.21 -17.11 -7.68
C LEU A 124 12.73 -17.36 -7.61
N THR A 125 13.26 -18.09 -8.57
CA THR A 125 14.70 -18.32 -8.72
C THR A 125 15.34 -17.37 -9.72
N SER A 126 16.62 -17.08 -9.50
CA SER A 126 17.41 -16.18 -10.34
C SER A 126 17.71 -16.74 -11.74
N ASP A 127 17.59 -18.06 -11.94
CA ASP A 127 17.94 -18.76 -13.18
C ASP A 127 16.71 -19.30 -13.94
N GLY A 128 15.49 -18.98 -13.47
CA GLY A 128 14.24 -19.44 -14.08
C GLY A 128 13.97 -20.94 -13.92
N LYS A 129 14.81 -21.66 -13.14
CA LYS A 129 14.61 -23.09 -12.84
C LYS A 129 13.88 -23.26 -11.51
N PRO A 130 13.10 -24.34 -11.31
CA PRO A 130 12.51 -24.59 -9.99
C PRO A 130 13.57 -24.61 -8.89
N GLY A 131 13.40 -23.77 -7.89
CA GLY A 131 14.28 -23.68 -6.73
C GLY A 131 14.08 -24.85 -5.76
N PRO A 132 14.94 -24.98 -4.74
CA PRO A 132 14.71 -25.95 -3.68
C PRO A 132 13.38 -25.64 -2.98
N ILE A 133 12.48 -26.62 -2.98
CA ILE A 133 11.22 -26.59 -2.20
C ILE A 133 11.58 -26.44 -0.72
N ALA A 134 10.72 -25.78 0.03
CA ALA A 134 10.87 -25.47 1.44
C ALA A 134 12.02 -24.48 1.75
N ARG A 135 12.44 -23.68 0.77
CA ARG A 135 13.29 -22.51 1.00
C ARG A 135 12.44 -21.35 1.48
N LEU A 136 12.68 -20.90 2.69
CA LEU A 136 12.14 -19.64 3.18
C LEU A 136 13.04 -18.49 2.73
N LEU A 137 12.47 -17.49 2.06
CA LEU A 137 13.21 -16.28 1.67
C LEU A 137 13.46 -15.40 2.89
N THR A 138 14.62 -14.77 2.91
CA THR A 138 15.00 -13.72 3.86
C THR A 138 14.29 -12.40 3.54
N LEU A 139 14.28 -11.47 4.49
CA LEU A 139 13.69 -10.15 4.28
C LEU A 139 14.43 -9.38 3.17
N GLU A 140 15.75 -9.55 3.07
CA GLU A 140 16.60 -8.93 2.06
C GLU A 140 16.27 -9.45 0.65
N GLU A 141 16.02 -10.76 0.51
CA GLU A 141 15.61 -11.36 -0.76
C GLU A 141 14.22 -10.88 -1.18
N VAL A 142 13.25 -10.87 -0.25
CA VAL A 142 11.91 -10.32 -0.51
C VAL A 142 12.00 -8.84 -0.89
N GLY A 143 12.79 -8.06 -0.16
CA GLY A 143 13.01 -6.65 -0.46
C GLY A 143 13.66 -6.42 -1.82
N SER A 144 14.54 -7.32 -2.26
CA SER A 144 15.16 -7.26 -3.60
C SER A 144 14.15 -7.55 -4.70
N ILE A 145 13.22 -8.49 -4.47
CA ILE A 145 12.12 -8.79 -5.41
C ILE A 145 11.20 -7.57 -5.58
N PHE A 146 10.79 -6.93 -4.48
CA PHE A 146 9.89 -5.77 -4.54
C PHE A 146 10.53 -4.49 -5.06
N LYS A 147 11.85 -4.36 -5.04
CA LYS A 147 12.54 -3.21 -5.64
C LYS A 147 12.49 -3.21 -7.17
N GLY A 148 12.16 -4.35 -7.79
CA GLY A 148 12.34 -4.57 -9.22
C GLY A 148 13.82 -4.64 -9.60
N THR A 149 14.14 -5.43 -10.63
CA THR A 149 15.42 -5.34 -11.36
C THR A 149 15.39 -4.21 -12.37
#